data_AF-A0A8K1D421-F1
#
_entry.id   AF-A0A8K1D421-F1
#
_cell.length_a   1.000
_cell.length_b   1.000
_cell.length_c   1.000
_cell.angle_alpha   90.00
_cell.angle_beta   90.00
_cell.angle_gamma   90.00
#
_symmetry.space_group_name_H-M   'P 1'
#
loop_
_entity.id
_entity.type
_entity.pdbx_description
1 polymer ?
#
loop_
_entity_poly.entity_id
_entity_poly.type
_entity_poly.pdbx_seq_one_letter_code
_entity_poly.pdbx_strand_id
1 'polypeptide(L)'
;MPTIHLSLPEWMYDELKQKADELGIQMTDLVKLYIKKGLEEGFKDQEKEEDNTESSKYEESIAFLEAKVAQLDSILLEVLKRLEILEEEKEEDNEEVELVNDNH
;
A
#
# COMPACT_ATOMS: atom_id res chain seq x y z
N MET A 1 -13.87 -38.63 -13.53
CA MET A 1 -14.54 -37.35 -13.25
C MET A 1 -15.72 -37.63 -12.35
N PRO A 2 -15.91 -36.88 -11.25
CA PRO A 2 -17.17 -36.95 -10.51
C PRO A 2 -18.31 -36.44 -11.40
N THR A 3 -19.45 -37.12 -11.34
CA THR A 3 -20.68 -36.67 -12.03
C THR A 3 -21.49 -35.83 -11.04
N ILE A 4 -21.88 -34.63 -11.45
CA ILE A 4 -22.72 -33.73 -10.66
C ILE A 4 -24.08 -33.66 -11.35
N HIS A 5 -25.14 -33.92 -10.60
CA HIS A 5 -26.52 -33.73 -11.07
C HIS A 5 -27.05 -32.42 -10.49
N LEU A 6 -27.43 -31.49 -11.37
CA LEU A 6 -27.98 -30.19 -11.00
C LEU A 6 -29.45 -30.13 -11.40
N SER A 7 -30.32 -29.77 -10.46
CA SER A 7 -31.72 -29.49 -10.75
C SER A 7 -31.86 -27.98 -10.98
N LEU A 8 -32.07 -27.59 -12.23
CA LEU A 8 -32.20 -26.19 -12.63
C LEU A 8 -33.65 -25.91 -13.04
N PRO A 9 -34.19 -24.71 -12.73
CA PRO A 9 -35.45 -24.25 -13.31
C PRO A 9 -35.36 -24.20 -14.85
N GLU A 10 -36.48 -24.46 -15.52
CA GLU A 10 -36.55 -24.52 -16.99
C GLU A 10 -36.04 -23.24 -17.66
N TRP A 11 -36.46 -22.06 -17.15
CA TRP A 11 -36.00 -20.77 -17.64
C TRP A 11 -34.48 -20.57 -17.56
N MET A 12 -33.83 -21.14 -16.55
CA MET A 12 -32.38 -21.00 -16.34
C MET A 12 -31.61 -21.93 -17.26
N TYR A 13 -32.16 -23.12 -17.53
CA TYR A 13 -31.62 -24.03 -18.53
C TYR A 13 -31.65 -23.39 -19.91
N ASP A 14 -32.79 -22.78 -20.29
CA ASP A 14 -32.94 -22.12 -21.59
C ASP A 14 -31.97 -20.95 -21.75
N GLU A 15 -31.79 -20.14 -20.71
CA GLU A 15 -30.84 -19.02 -20.74
C GLU A 15 -29.38 -19.51 -20.87
N LEU A 16 -29.00 -20.56 -20.14
CA LEU A 16 -27.66 -21.15 -20.24
C LEU A 16 -27.41 -21.74 -21.62
N LYS A 17 -28.43 -22.37 -22.22
CA LYS A 17 -28.36 -22.92 -23.58
C LYS A 17 -28.18 -21.81 -24.61
N GLN A 18 -29.01 -20.76 -24.53
CA GLN A 18 -28.90 -19.61 -25.43
C GLN A 18 -27.52 -18.96 -25.35
N LYS A 19 -27.00 -18.71 -24.13
CA LYS A 19 -25.66 -18.12 -23.96
C LYS A 19 -24.54 -19.03 -24.45
N ALA A 20 -24.68 -20.34 -24.30
CA ALA A 20 -23.71 -21.29 -24.81
C ALA A 20 -23.67 -21.26 -26.35
N ASP A 21 -24.84 -21.20 -26.98
CA ASP A 21 -24.99 -21.10 -28.44
C ASP A 21 -24.42 -19.77 -28.98
N GLU A 22 -24.69 -18.64 -28.31
CA GLU A 22 -24.15 -17.32 -28.66
C GLU A 22 -22.61 -17.29 -28.61
N LEU A 23 -22.02 -17.97 -27.63
CA LEU A 23 -20.58 -18.06 -27.44
C LEU A 23 -19.93 -19.16 -28.31
N GLY A 24 -20.73 -20.00 -28.97
CA GLY A 24 -20.26 -21.13 -29.76
C GLY A 24 -19.57 -22.22 -28.92
N ILE A 25 -19.94 -22.36 -27.64
CA ILE A 25 -19.35 -23.33 -26.71
C ILE A 25 -20.39 -24.35 -26.22
N GLN A 26 -19.93 -25.46 -25.66
CA GLN A 26 -20.84 -26.42 -25.03
C GLN A 26 -21.38 -25.87 -23.71
N MET A 27 -22.68 -26.05 -23.46
CA MET A 27 -23.34 -25.64 -22.21
C MET A 27 -22.64 -26.18 -20.96
N THR A 28 -22.09 -27.39 -21.01
CA THR A 28 -21.29 -27.97 -19.93
C THR A 28 -20.05 -27.14 -19.59
N ASP A 29 -19.37 -26.60 -20.60
CA ASP A 29 -18.16 -25.79 -20.39
C ASP A 29 -18.51 -24.39 -19.89
N LEU A 30 -19.64 -23.85 -20.32
CA LEU A 30 -20.20 -22.62 -19.75
C LEU A 30 -20.53 -22.80 -18.25
N VAL A 31 -21.16 -23.91 -17.87
CA VAL A 31 -21.47 -24.23 -16.47
C VAL A 31 -20.19 -24.37 -15.64
N LYS A 32 -19.16 -25.05 -16.16
CA LYS A 32 -17.85 -25.14 -15.49
C LYS A 32 -17.23 -23.75 -15.31
N LEU A 33 -17.33 -22.89 -16.31
CA LEU A 33 -16.80 -21.52 -16.25
C LEU A 33 -17.48 -20.72 -15.14
N TYR A 34 -18.81 -20.77 -15.04
CA TYR A 34 -19.55 -20.07 -13.99
C TYR A 34 -19.23 -20.62 -12.59
N ILE A 35 -19.16 -21.94 -12.43
CA ILE A 35 -18.75 -22.55 -11.15
C ILE A 35 -17.34 -22.09 -10.78
N LYS A 36 -16.40 -22.11 -11.74
CA LYS A 36 -15.02 -21.67 -11.52
C LYS A 36 -14.96 -20.19 -11.12
N LYS A 37 -15.67 -19.31 -11.82
CA LYS A 37 -15.73 -17.87 -11.50
C LYS A 37 -16.34 -17.62 -10.12
N GLY A 38 -17.45 -18.28 -9.79
CA GLY A 38 -18.08 -18.15 -8.47
C GLY A 38 -17.19 -18.66 -7.33
N LEU A 39 -16.42 -19.71 -7.57
CA LEU A 39 -15.41 -20.18 -6.61
C LEU A 39 -14.26 -19.17 -6.48
N GLU A 40 -13.68 -18.70 -7.59
CA GLU A 40 -12.58 -17.72 -7.57
C GLU A 40 -12.99 -16.39 -6.92
N GLU A 41 -14.22 -15.92 -7.12
CA GLU A 41 -14.76 -14.73 -6.48
C GLU A 41 -14.98 -14.95 -4.97
N GLY A 42 -15.52 -16.11 -4.58
CA GLY A 42 -15.69 -16.47 -3.16
C GLY A 42 -14.36 -16.68 -2.42
N PHE A 43 -13.32 -17.19 -3.09
CA PHE A 43 -11.97 -17.30 -2.52
C PHE A 43 -11.26 -15.94 -2.42
N LYS A 44 -11.48 -15.03 -3.38
CA LYS A 44 -10.96 -13.66 -3.30
C LYS A 44 -11.56 -12.87 -2.14
N ASP A 45 -12.82 -13.11 -1.80
CA ASP A 45 -13.44 -12.45 -0.65
C ASP A 45 -12.92 -13.01 0.69
N GLN A 46 -12.46 -14.27 0.75
CA GLN A 46 -11.68 -14.78 1.89
C GLN A 46 -10.27 -14.19 1.97
N GLU A 47 -9.58 -14.01 0.83
CA GLU A 47 -8.27 -13.33 0.80
C GLU A 47 -8.37 -11.85 1.23
N LYS A 48 -9.46 -11.14 0.86
CA LYS A 48 -9.69 -9.74 1.28
C LYS A 48 -9.90 -9.55 2.79
N GLU A 49 -10.41 -10.55 3.49
CA GLU A 49 -10.51 -10.48 4.96
C GLU A 49 -9.14 -10.57 5.64
N GLU A 50 -8.18 -11.32 5.07
CA GLU A 50 -6.78 -11.32 5.52
C GLU A 50 -6.07 -10.02 5.12
N ASP A 51 -6.29 -9.53 3.90
CA ASP A 51 -5.69 -8.30 3.35
C ASP A 51 -6.05 -7.04 4.15
N ASN A 52 -7.26 -6.94 4.72
CA ASN A 52 -7.66 -5.83 5.59
C ASN A 52 -6.83 -5.75 6.87
N THR A 53 -6.35 -6.88 7.39
CA THR A 53 -5.50 -6.90 8.60
C THR A 53 -4.05 -6.54 8.29
N GLU A 54 -3.56 -6.85 7.08
CA GLU A 54 -2.24 -6.41 6.63
C GLU A 54 -2.24 -4.94 6.25
N SER A 55 -3.26 -4.45 5.55
CA SER A 55 -3.43 -3.03 5.21
C SER A 55 -3.42 -2.14 6.45
N SER A 56 -4.14 -2.55 7.51
CA SER A 56 -4.13 -1.82 8.79
C SER A 56 -2.74 -1.77 9.46
N LYS A 57 -1.95 -2.85 9.37
CA LYS A 57 -0.56 -2.86 9.87
C LYS A 57 0.36 -1.97 9.04
N TYR A 58 0.14 -1.91 7.73
CA TYR A 58 0.89 -1.02 6.85
C TYR A 58 0.56 0.45 7.14
N GLU A 59 -0.71 0.79 7.36
CA GLU A 59 -1.12 2.14 7.76
C GLU A 59 -0.51 2.56 9.10
N GLU A 60 -0.52 1.69 10.11
CA GLU A 60 0.13 1.96 11.40
C GLU A 60 1.65 2.15 11.25
N SER A 61 2.28 1.30 10.43
CA SER A 61 3.72 1.39 10.13
C SER A 61 4.08 2.68 9.41
N ILE A 62 3.24 3.13 8.47
CA ILE A 62 3.41 4.39 7.75
C ILE A 62 3.29 5.57 8.72
N ALA A 63 2.25 5.61 9.55
CA ALA A 63 2.06 6.69 10.52
C ALA A 63 3.24 6.78 11.52
N PHE A 64 3.77 5.63 11.96
CA PHE A 64 4.96 5.58 12.80
C PHE A 64 6.20 6.15 12.08
N LEU A 65 6.41 5.76 10.82
CA LEU A 65 7.52 6.26 10.01
C LEU A 65 7.43 7.76 9.75
N GLU A 66 6.24 8.27 9.43
CA GLU A 66 5.99 9.70 9.26
C GLU A 66 6.31 10.50 10.53
N ALA A 67 5.90 9.99 11.70
CA ALA A 67 6.25 10.60 12.98
C ALA A 67 7.77 10.58 13.23
N LYS A 68 8.48 9.51 12.84
CA LYS A 68 9.94 9.44 12.94
C LYS A 68 10.65 10.42 12.03
N VAL A 69 10.16 10.60 10.80
CA VAL A 69 10.69 11.60 9.86
C VAL A 69 10.52 13.01 10.44
N ALA A 70 9.33 13.36 10.93
CA ALA A 70 9.10 14.67 11.55
C ALA A 70 10.01 14.92 12.77
N GLN A 71 10.28 13.88 13.59
CA GLN A 71 11.24 13.97 14.69
C GLN A 71 12.67 14.22 14.18
N LEU A 72 13.10 13.52 13.14
CA LEU A 72 14.42 13.70 12.54
C LEU A 72 14.59 15.10 11.94
N ASP A 73 13.57 15.62 11.24
CA ASP A 73 13.58 16.96 10.68
C ASP A 73 13.74 18.03 11.78
N SER A 74 13.01 17.88 12.89
CA SER A 74 13.14 18.80 14.02
C SER A 74 14.53 18.76 14.65
N ILE A 75 15.14 17.58 14.77
CA ILE A 75 16.50 17.43 15.31
C ILE A 75 17.51 18.06 14.35
N LEU A 76 17.36 17.83 13.05
CA LEU A 76 18.24 18.38 12.03
C LEU A 76 18.23 19.91 12.04
N LEU A 77 17.05 20.52 12.13
CA LEU A 77 16.90 21.97 12.23
C LEU A 77 17.60 22.54 13.47
N GLU A 78 17.46 21.88 14.62
CA GLU A 78 18.13 22.29 15.85
C GLU A 78 19.66 22.17 15.74
N VAL A 79 20.17 21.11 15.12
CA VAL A 79 21.61 20.92 14.87
C VAL A 79 22.14 22.01 13.95
N LEU A 80 21.44 22.30 12.85
CA LEU A 80 21.84 23.37 11.92
C LEU A 80 21.89 24.72 12.61
N LYS A 81 20.88 25.05 13.42
CA LYS A 81 20.86 26.30 14.19
C LYS A 81 22.03 26.42 15.16
N ARG A 82 22.41 25.33 15.82
CA ARG A 82 23.58 25.33 16.72
C ARG A 82 24.90 25.47 15.96
N LEU A 83 25.00 24.89 14.76
CA LEU A 83 26.18 25.06 13.93
C LEU A 83 26.34 26.51 13.47
N GLU A 84 25.25 27.16 13.08
CA GLU A 84 25.24 28.58 12.68
C GLU A 84 25.71 29.47 13.84
N ILE A 85 25.20 29.28 15.06
CA ILE A 85 25.66 30.02 16.25
C ILE A 85 27.15 29.78 16.52
N LEU A 86 27.62 28.54 16.41
CA LEU A 86 29.05 28.20 16.63
C LEU A 86 29.96 28.77 15.54
N GLU A 87 29.45 28.95 14.32
CA GLU A 87 30.16 29.61 13.23
C GLU A 87 30.24 31.13 13.48
N GLU A 88 29.15 31.76 13.90
CA GLU A 88 29.12 33.18 14.29
C GLU A 88 30.07 33.48 15.46
N GLU A 89 30.01 32.69 16.55
CA GLU A 89 30.92 32.84 17.71
C GLU A 89 32.40 32.70 17.31
N LYS A 90 32.71 31.83 16.34
CA LYS A 90 34.08 31.68 15.82
C LYS A 90 34.54 32.86 14.96
N GLU A 91 33.65 33.50 14.22
CA GLU A 91 33.98 34.69 13.45
C GLU A 91 34.28 35.87 14.39
N GLU A 92 33.46 36.06 15.43
CA GLU A 92 33.69 37.08 16.46
C GLU A 92 35.01 36.88 17.23
N ASP A 93 35.32 35.65 17.64
CA ASP A 93 36.59 35.33 18.30
C ASP A 93 37.82 35.62 17.40
N ASN A 94 37.71 35.43 16.08
CA ASN A 94 38.81 35.73 15.16
C ASN A 94 38.99 37.24 14.95
N GLU A 95 37.90 38.02 14.87
CA GLU A 95 37.97 39.48 14.77
C GLU A 95 38.59 40.13 16.01
N GLU A 96 38.28 39.64 17.22
CA GLU A 96 38.93 40.13 18.45
C GLU A 96 40.44 39.87 18.48
N VAL A 97 40.89 38.72 17.97
CA VAL A 97 42.32 38.37 17.94
C VAL A 97 43.10 39.23 16.94
N GLU A 98 42.51 39.61 15.81
CA GLU A 98 43.15 40.54 14.84
C GLU A 98 43.31 41.96 15.43
N LEU A 99 42.30 42.47 16.14
CA LEU A 99 42.35 43.80 16.76
C LEU A 99 43.39 43.91 17.89
N VAL A 100 43.68 42.81 18.58
CA VAL A 100 44.72 42.76 19.64
C VAL A 100 46.13 42.74 19.05
N ASN A 101 46.32 42.09 17.89
CA ASN A 101 47.63 42.01 17.24
C ASN A 101 48.05 43.32 16.52
N ASP A 102 47.09 44.12 16.06
CA ASP A 102 47.36 45.41 15.39
C ASP A 102 47.72 46.56 16.36
N ASN A 103 47.62 46.35 17.68
CA ASN A 103 47.88 47.35 18.73
C ASN A 103 49.21 47.13 19.49
N HIS A 104 50.20 46.44 18.90
CA HIS A 104 51.56 46.29 19.48
C HIS A 104 52.68 46.71 18.52
#